data_AF-A0A2U8E1Z9-F1
#
_entry.id   AF-A0A2U8E1Z9-F1
#
_cell.length_a   1.000
_cell.length_b   1.000
_cell.length_c   1.000
_cell.angle_alpha   90.00
_cell.angle_beta   90.00
_cell.angle_gamma   90.00
#
_symmetry.space_group_name_H-M   'P 1'
#
loop_
_entity.id
_entity.type
_entity.pdbx_description
1 polymer ?
#
loop_
_entity_poly.entity_id
_entity_poly.type
_entity_poly.pdbx_seq_one_letter_code
_entity_poly.pdbx_strand_id
1 'polypeptide(L)'
;MIDLKTSDTNTLDRLVAKLRRHPDAFDPGVNPRAVRVVLTSSAPLAERFGNYPAFIFFDGSHANYTPEQLARVCMISYNFKKLSRWKGKTPLPDEDRLRLSETIKKVHALGKPVRFWGAPDTETAWKTLLELGADYVNTDKPEACAAWLRK
;
A
#
# COMPACT_ATOMS: atom_id res chain seq x y z
N MET A 1 6.01 -2.25 5.88
CA MET A 1 4.60 -2.15 6.33
C MET A 1 4.41 -3.01 7.56
N ILE A 2 3.50 -2.63 8.45
CA ILE A 2 3.16 -3.39 9.65
C ILE A 2 1.67 -3.73 9.57
N ASP A 3 1.37 -5.03 9.52
CA ASP A 3 0.01 -5.54 9.49
C ASP A 3 -0.47 -5.84 10.91
N LEU A 4 -1.38 -5.01 11.41
CA LEU A 4 -1.94 -5.15 12.75
C LEU A 4 -3.11 -6.12 12.71
N LYS A 5 -2.92 -7.34 13.21
CA LYS A 5 -3.96 -8.39 13.23
C LYS A 5 -5.01 -8.21 14.34
N THR A 6 -4.98 -7.09 15.05
CA THR A 6 -5.91 -6.76 16.15
C THR A 6 -6.43 -5.35 15.97
N SER A 7 -7.72 -5.13 16.22
CA SER A 7 -8.35 -3.81 16.28
C SER A 7 -8.18 -3.11 17.63
N ASP A 8 -7.47 -3.73 18.59
CA ASP A 8 -7.20 -3.16 19.91
C ASP A 8 -6.29 -1.92 19.78
N THR A 9 -6.81 -0.77 20.22
CA THR A 9 -6.09 0.51 20.26
C THR A 9 -4.82 0.43 21.10
N ASN A 10 -4.80 -0.43 22.12
CA ASN A 10 -3.64 -0.66 22.97
C ASN A 10 -2.43 -1.21 22.19
N THR A 11 -2.67 -2.03 21.16
CA THR A 11 -1.59 -2.56 20.31
C THR A 11 -0.89 -1.45 19.55
N LEU A 12 -1.66 -0.51 18.99
CA LEU A 12 -1.10 0.59 18.23
C LEU A 12 -0.37 1.60 19.13
N ASP A 13 -0.93 1.92 20.30
CA ASP A 13 -0.26 2.78 21.27
C ASP A 13 1.08 2.20 21.73
N ARG A 14 1.12 0.89 22.00
CA ARG A 14 2.36 0.18 22.35
C ARG A 14 3.37 0.18 21.20
N LEU A 15 2.92 0.00 19.96
CA LEU A 15 3.77 0.08 18.78
C LEU A 15 4.38 1.48 18.67
N VAL A 16 3.56 2.53 18.76
CA VAL A 16 4.01 3.93 18.72
C VAL A 16 5.02 4.20 19.84
N ALA A 17 4.75 3.75 21.06
CA ALA A 17 5.67 3.92 22.19
C ALA A 17 7.03 3.24 21.96
N LYS A 18 7.07 2.09 21.27
CA LYS A 18 8.32 1.42 20.87
C LYS A 18 9.06 2.20 19.78
N LEU A 19 8.36 2.62 18.72
CA LEU A 19 8.96 3.33 17.59
C LEU A 19 9.55 4.68 18.01
N ARG A 20 8.89 5.40 18.92
CA ARG A 20 9.37 6.67 19.47
C ARG A 20 10.73 6.59 20.17
N ARG A 21 11.17 5.39 20.58
CA ARG A 21 12.50 5.19 21.19
C ARG A 21 13.62 5.17 20.15
N HIS A 22 13.28 5.12 18.86
CA HIS A 22 14.23 5.04 17.74
C HIS A 22 13.86 6.04 16.64
N PRO A 23 13.82 7.36 16.94
CA PRO A 23 13.40 8.38 15.98
C PRO A 23 14.36 8.49 14.79
N ASP A 24 15.65 8.21 14.96
CA ASP A 24 16.64 8.12 13.89
C ASP A 24 16.30 7.04 12.86
N ALA A 25 15.65 5.96 13.28
CA ALA A 25 15.28 4.85 12.40
C ALA A 25 13.90 5.03 11.76
N PHE A 26 12.95 5.71 12.42
CA PHE A 26 11.54 5.69 12.03
C PHE A 26 10.86 7.06 11.86
N ASP A 27 11.51 8.16 12.25
CA ASP A 27 10.93 9.50 12.11
C ASP A 27 11.61 10.28 10.98
N PRO A 28 10.94 10.49 9.83
CA PRO A 28 11.46 11.28 8.73
C PRO A 28 11.74 12.75 9.08
N GLY A 29 11.10 13.29 10.12
CA GLY A 29 11.39 14.63 10.64
C GLY A 29 12.72 14.72 11.38
N VAL A 30 13.27 13.57 11.82
CA VAL A 30 14.58 13.47 12.49
C VAL A 30 15.66 12.96 11.53
N ASN A 31 15.36 11.92 10.75
CA ASN A 31 16.25 11.40 9.71
C ASN A 31 15.48 11.26 8.39
N PRO A 32 15.83 12.01 7.33
CA PRO A 32 15.12 11.92 6.05
C PRO A 32 15.23 10.55 5.36
N ARG A 33 16.17 9.69 5.81
CA ARG A 33 16.33 8.30 5.36
C ARG A 33 15.69 7.27 6.30
N ALA A 34 14.93 7.72 7.30
CA ALA A 34 14.20 6.84 8.20
C ALA A 34 13.24 5.92 7.43
N VAL A 35 13.08 4.70 7.93
CA VAL A 35 12.13 3.73 7.39
C VAL A 35 10.71 4.27 7.63
N ARG A 36 9.95 4.40 6.55
CA ARG A 36 8.55 4.84 6.64
C ARG A 36 7.68 3.75 7.25
N VAL A 37 7.00 4.08 8.35
CA VAL A 37 6.08 3.17 9.02
C VAL A 37 4.68 3.31 8.42
N VAL A 38 4.20 2.25 7.77
CA VAL A 38 2.88 2.19 7.13
C VAL A 38 2.06 1.07 7.76
N LEU A 39 0.93 1.43 8.38
CA LEU A 39 0.01 0.50 9.03
C LEU A 39 -1.09 0.01 8.07
N THR A 40 -1.45 -1.27 8.17
CA THR A 40 -2.48 -1.89 7.32
C THR A 40 -3.44 -2.81 8.12
N SER A 41 -4.51 -3.25 7.43
CA SER A 41 -5.66 -4.07 7.87
C SER A 41 -6.56 -3.48 8.96
N SER A 42 -6.04 -3.30 10.18
CA SER A 42 -6.75 -2.78 11.35
C SER A 42 -6.39 -1.32 11.62
N ALA A 43 -6.19 -0.55 10.54
CA ALA A 43 -6.00 0.89 10.66
C ALA A 43 -7.26 1.51 11.29
N PRO A 44 -7.10 2.53 12.15
CA PRO A 44 -8.22 3.27 12.68
C PRO A 44 -8.98 3.96 11.54
N LEU A 45 -10.20 4.41 11.81
CA LEU A 45 -10.95 5.24 10.86
C LEU A 45 -10.13 6.49 10.47
N ALA A 46 -10.31 6.98 9.24
CA ALA A 46 -9.49 8.04 8.66
C ALA A 46 -9.53 9.34 9.48
N GLU A 47 -10.67 9.62 10.12
CA GLU A 47 -10.87 10.75 11.03
C GLU A 47 -9.93 10.71 12.26
N ARG A 48 -9.45 9.52 12.62
CA ARG A 48 -8.52 9.31 13.74
C ARG A 48 -7.06 9.30 13.31
N PHE A 49 -6.74 9.43 12.02
CA PHE A 49 -5.34 9.45 11.56
C PHE A 49 -4.52 10.57 12.23
N GLY A 50 -5.14 11.72 12.49
CA GLY A 50 -4.52 12.85 13.17
C GLY A 50 -4.12 12.58 14.63
N ASN A 51 -4.66 11.54 15.27
CA ASN A 51 -4.36 11.21 16.67
C ASN A 51 -2.98 10.54 16.84
N TYR A 52 -2.32 10.16 15.73
CA TYR A 52 -1.05 9.45 15.75
C TYR A 52 0.11 10.35 15.33
N PRO A 53 1.34 10.09 15.83
CA PRO A 53 2.52 10.87 15.47
C PRO A 53 2.71 10.98 13.96
N ALA A 54 3.24 12.10 13.48
CA ALA A 54 3.37 12.40 12.05
C ALA A 54 4.14 11.33 11.25
N PHE A 55 5.08 10.61 11.89
CA PHE A 55 5.84 9.54 11.26
C PHE A 55 5.05 8.24 11.02
N ILE A 56 3.83 8.12 11.56
CA ILE A 56 2.93 7.01 11.29
C ILE A 56 2.06 7.33 10.07
N PHE A 57 2.18 6.49 9.05
CA PHE A 57 1.35 6.54 7.85
C PHE A 57 0.41 5.34 7.78
N PHE A 58 -0.63 5.46 6.95
CA PHE A 58 -1.64 4.43 6.76
C PHE A 58 -1.68 3.94 5.32
N ASP A 59 -1.99 2.66 5.15
CA ASP A 59 -2.36 2.04 3.88
C ASP A 59 -3.85 2.29 3.63
N GLY A 60 -4.15 3.13 2.65
CA GLY A 60 -5.52 3.49 2.30
C GLY A 60 -6.25 2.33 1.60
N SER A 61 -7.57 2.26 1.76
CA SER A 61 -8.41 1.21 1.18
C SER A 61 -9.46 1.73 0.19
N HIS A 62 -9.51 3.05 -0.01
CA HIS A 62 -10.40 3.75 -0.93
C HIS A 62 -9.76 5.06 -1.41
N ALA A 63 -10.43 5.76 -2.33
CA ALA A 63 -9.97 7.02 -2.92
C ALA A 63 -10.72 8.27 -2.40
N ASN A 64 -11.68 8.10 -1.48
CA ASN A 64 -12.42 9.22 -0.90
C ASN A 64 -11.79 9.64 0.45
N TYR A 65 -10.81 10.54 0.42
CA TYR A 65 -10.16 11.11 1.60
C TYR A 65 -10.21 12.64 1.54
N THR A 66 -10.33 13.30 2.70
CA THR A 66 -10.05 14.74 2.77
C THR A 66 -8.55 15.00 2.56
N PRO A 67 -8.13 16.23 2.20
CA PRO A 67 -6.71 16.55 2.07
C PRO A 67 -5.87 16.21 3.32
N GLU A 68 -6.41 16.44 4.50
CA GLU A 68 -5.74 16.17 5.80
C GLU A 68 -5.59 14.67 6.04
N GLN A 69 -6.62 13.89 5.74
CA GLN A 69 -6.57 12.43 5.82
C GLN A 69 -5.57 11.87 4.80
N LEU A 70 -5.62 12.37 3.57
CA LEU A 70 -4.76 11.96 2.47
C LEU A 70 -3.28 12.25 2.76
N ALA A 71 -2.96 13.33 3.48
CA ALA A 71 -1.60 13.61 3.94
C ALA A 71 -1.04 12.49 4.85
N ARG A 72 -1.90 11.74 5.55
CA ARG A 72 -1.52 10.61 6.41
C ARG A 72 -1.49 9.27 5.67
N VAL A 73 -1.98 9.21 4.43
CA VAL A 73 -1.98 8.00 3.59
C VAL A 73 -0.67 7.91 2.80
N CYS A 74 0.08 6.81 2.96
CA CYS A 74 1.33 6.60 2.21
C CYS A 74 1.06 6.06 0.80
N MET A 75 0.09 5.15 0.68
CA MET A 75 -0.31 4.49 -0.56
C MET A 75 -1.75 3.99 -0.42
N ILE A 76 -2.40 3.66 -1.53
CA ILE A 76 -3.73 3.06 -1.50
C ILE A 76 -3.64 1.65 -2.07
N SER A 77 -4.04 0.66 -1.27
CA SER A 77 -3.97 -0.74 -1.65
C SER A 77 -5.36 -1.36 -1.84
N TYR A 78 -5.57 -2.02 -2.98
CA TYR A 78 -6.81 -2.74 -3.28
C TYR A 78 -6.61 -4.25 -3.27
N ASN A 79 -7.66 -4.97 -2.83
CA ASN A 79 -7.73 -6.41 -3.03
C ASN A 79 -7.94 -6.68 -4.52
N PHE A 80 -6.93 -7.23 -5.19
CA PHE A 80 -6.99 -7.56 -6.62
C PHE A 80 -8.23 -8.40 -6.96
N LYS A 81 -8.56 -9.38 -6.10
CA LYS A 81 -9.66 -10.32 -6.33
C LYS A 81 -11.03 -9.65 -6.35
N LYS A 82 -11.17 -8.43 -5.80
CA LYS A 82 -12.41 -7.66 -5.90
C LYS A 82 -12.59 -6.97 -7.26
N LEU A 83 -11.51 -6.80 -8.03
CA LEU A 83 -11.51 -6.11 -9.32
C LEU A 83 -11.40 -7.07 -10.50
N SER A 84 -10.73 -8.21 -10.31
CA SER A 84 -10.46 -9.19 -11.37
C SER A 84 -10.36 -10.62 -10.80
N ARG A 85 -10.72 -11.62 -11.61
CA ARG A 85 -10.52 -13.05 -11.32
C ARG A 85 -9.33 -13.65 -12.10
N TRP A 86 -8.65 -12.83 -12.89
CA TRP A 86 -7.52 -13.21 -13.72
C TRP A 86 -6.41 -13.90 -12.91
N LYS A 87 -5.77 -14.90 -13.53
CA LYS A 87 -4.80 -15.79 -12.87
C LYS A 87 -3.35 -15.51 -13.26
N GLY A 88 -3.07 -14.47 -14.05
CA GLY A 88 -1.69 -14.09 -14.36
C GLY A 88 -0.97 -15.05 -15.30
N LYS A 89 -1.70 -15.76 -16.18
CA LYS A 89 -1.12 -16.76 -17.10
C LYS A 89 -1.53 -16.56 -18.56
N THR A 90 -2.67 -15.91 -18.78
CA THR A 90 -3.19 -15.54 -20.09
C THR A 90 -3.10 -14.02 -20.26
N PRO A 91 -3.35 -13.46 -21.44
CA PRO A 91 -3.65 -12.03 -21.55
C PRO A 91 -4.74 -11.62 -20.54
N LEU A 92 -4.60 -10.43 -19.98
CA LEU A 92 -5.59 -9.84 -19.08
C LEU A 92 -6.86 -9.50 -19.88
N PRO A 93 -8.06 -9.97 -19.44
CA PRO A 93 -9.31 -9.63 -20.12
C PRO A 93 -9.56 -8.13 -20.18
N ASP A 94 -10.14 -7.64 -21.27
CA ASP A 94 -10.33 -6.20 -21.50
C ASP A 94 -11.18 -5.52 -20.43
N GLU A 95 -12.21 -6.19 -19.94
CA GLU A 95 -13.06 -5.66 -18.87
C GLU A 95 -12.27 -5.51 -17.55
N ASP A 96 -11.44 -6.49 -17.21
CA ASP A 96 -10.58 -6.44 -16.02
C ASP A 96 -9.50 -5.35 -16.18
N ARG A 97 -8.93 -5.22 -17.39
CA ARG A 97 -7.99 -4.15 -17.75
C ARG A 97 -8.59 -2.78 -17.53
N LEU A 98 -9.82 -2.55 -17.99
CA LEU A 98 -10.51 -1.27 -17.83
C LEU A 98 -10.70 -0.96 -16.33
N ARG A 99 -11.26 -1.88 -15.55
CA ARG A 99 -11.48 -1.67 -14.11
C ARG A 99 -10.19 -1.38 -13.33
N LEU A 100 -9.12 -2.12 -13.62
CA LEU A 100 -7.81 -1.90 -13.00
C LEU A 100 -7.24 -0.53 -13.39
N SER A 101 -7.27 -0.19 -14.68
CA SER A 101 -6.75 1.09 -15.18
C SER A 101 -7.49 2.29 -14.60
N GLU A 102 -8.82 2.22 -14.50
CA GLU A 102 -9.62 3.27 -13.87
C GLU A 102 -9.31 3.41 -12.37
N THR A 103 -9.09 2.30 -11.68
CA THR A 103 -8.71 2.31 -10.26
C THR A 103 -7.34 2.97 -10.08
N ILE A 104 -6.37 2.62 -10.91
CA ILE A 104 -5.02 3.23 -10.91
C ILE A 104 -5.12 4.72 -11.17
N LYS A 105 -5.82 5.14 -12.23
CA LYS A 105 -6.04 6.57 -12.56
C LYS A 105 -6.67 7.35 -11.41
N LYS A 106 -7.68 6.79 -10.74
CA LYS A 106 -8.32 7.42 -9.57
C LYS A 106 -7.35 7.62 -8.42
N VAL A 107 -6.48 6.65 -8.13
CA VAL A 107 -5.48 6.75 -7.07
C VAL A 107 -4.37 7.74 -7.43
N HIS A 108 -3.88 7.71 -8.67
CA HIS A 108 -2.87 8.64 -9.16
C HIS A 108 -3.37 10.09 -9.21
N ALA A 109 -4.66 10.32 -9.47
CA ALA A 109 -5.27 11.65 -9.38
C ALA A 109 -5.20 12.25 -7.96
N LEU A 110 -5.01 11.44 -6.92
CA LEU A 110 -4.78 11.87 -5.55
C LEU A 110 -3.28 12.07 -5.24
N GLY A 111 -2.39 11.91 -6.22
CA GLY A 111 -0.94 11.95 -6.02
C GLY A 111 -0.41 10.82 -5.13
N LYS A 112 -1.13 9.69 -5.05
CA LYS A 112 -0.73 8.53 -4.25
C LYS A 112 -0.32 7.36 -5.13
N PRO A 113 0.64 6.54 -4.68
CA PRO A 113 0.95 5.27 -5.33
C PRO A 113 -0.13 4.22 -5.01
N VAL A 114 -0.32 3.29 -5.94
CA VAL A 114 -1.29 2.19 -5.86
C VAL A 114 -0.61 0.83 -5.77
N ARG A 115 -1.22 -0.08 -5.00
CA ARG A 115 -0.80 -1.49 -4.87
C ARG A 115 -2.01 -2.42 -4.99
N PHE A 116 -1.82 -3.58 -5.60
CA PHE A 116 -2.83 -4.64 -5.64
C PHE A 116 -2.38 -5.87 -4.84
N TRP A 117 -2.92 -6.06 -3.64
CA TRP A 117 -2.64 -7.26 -2.85
C TRP A 117 -3.56 -8.42 -3.26
N GLY A 118 -3.07 -9.65 -3.09
CA GLY A 118 -3.79 -10.85 -3.53
C GLY A 118 -3.88 -11.01 -5.04
N ALA A 119 -3.08 -10.24 -5.79
CA ALA A 119 -2.85 -10.44 -7.22
C ALA A 119 -2.10 -11.77 -7.48
N PRO A 120 -2.19 -12.35 -8.68
CA PRO A 120 -1.38 -13.51 -9.05
C PRO A 120 0.13 -13.19 -8.94
N ASP A 121 0.91 -14.14 -8.43
CA ASP A 121 2.34 -13.97 -8.19
C ASP A 121 3.18 -14.70 -9.25
N THR A 122 3.14 -14.15 -10.47
CA THR A 122 3.80 -14.64 -11.69
C THR A 122 4.45 -13.50 -12.46
N GLU A 123 5.48 -13.79 -13.27
CA GLU A 123 6.14 -12.77 -14.12
C GLU A 123 5.14 -12.03 -15.02
N THR A 124 4.19 -12.75 -15.64
CA THR A 124 3.14 -12.14 -16.46
C THR A 124 2.28 -11.16 -15.66
N ALA A 125 1.92 -11.49 -14.42
CA ALA A 125 1.13 -10.61 -13.57
C ALA A 125 1.93 -9.38 -13.11
N TRP A 126 3.19 -9.58 -12.69
CA TRP A 126 4.08 -8.47 -12.34
C TRP A 126 4.22 -7.50 -13.51
N LYS A 127 4.54 -8.02 -14.70
CA LYS A 127 4.63 -7.23 -15.94
C LYS A 127 3.36 -6.47 -16.24
N THR A 128 2.24 -7.18 -16.30
CA THR A 128 0.96 -6.58 -16.71
C THR A 128 0.52 -5.49 -15.73
N LEU A 129 0.67 -5.69 -14.42
CA LEU A 129 0.26 -4.68 -13.44
C LEU A 129 1.17 -3.45 -13.46
N LEU A 130 2.47 -3.64 -13.64
CA LEU A 130 3.42 -2.53 -13.80
C LEU A 130 3.14 -1.74 -15.09
N GLU A 131 2.89 -2.42 -16.20
CA GLU A 131 2.51 -1.77 -17.48
C GLU A 131 1.20 -0.99 -17.39
N LEU A 132 0.27 -1.42 -16.53
CA LEU A 132 -0.95 -0.67 -16.23
C LEU A 132 -0.72 0.54 -15.31
N GLY A 133 0.46 0.66 -14.71
CA GLY A 133 0.84 1.76 -13.83
C GLY A 133 0.68 1.46 -12.34
N ALA A 134 0.63 0.20 -11.90
CA ALA A 134 0.76 -0.09 -10.47
C ALA A 134 2.16 0.28 -9.98
N ASP A 135 2.25 0.90 -8.80
CA ASP A 135 3.53 1.41 -8.27
C ASP A 135 4.27 0.36 -7.44
N TYR A 136 3.55 -0.62 -6.89
CA TYR A 136 4.12 -1.69 -6.07
C TYR A 136 3.68 -3.07 -6.57
N VAL A 137 4.65 -3.98 -6.66
CA VAL A 137 4.40 -5.41 -6.86
C VAL A 137 4.16 -6.09 -5.52
N ASN A 138 3.04 -6.79 -5.39
CA ASN A 138 2.80 -7.68 -4.26
C ASN A 138 3.31 -9.07 -4.62
N THR A 139 4.36 -9.55 -3.94
CA THR A 139 4.99 -10.84 -4.22
C THR A 139 5.43 -11.55 -2.94
N ASP A 140 5.30 -12.88 -2.91
CA ASP A 140 5.89 -13.74 -1.89
C ASP A 140 7.28 -14.25 -2.32
N LYS A 141 7.77 -13.81 -3.49
CA LYS A 141 9.02 -14.21 -4.13
C LYS A 141 9.91 -13.00 -4.44
N PRO A 142 10.31 -12.21 -3.42
CA PRO A 142 10.99 -10.93 -3.64
C PRO A 142 12.29 -11.05 -4.44
N GLU A 143 13.08 -12.10 -4.25
CA GLU A 143 14.34 -12.32 -4.99
C GLU A 143 14.09 -12.59 -6.48
N ALA A 144 13.13 -13.48 -6.78
CA ALA A 144 12.77 -13.79 -8.16
C ALA A 144 12.15 -12.57 -8.86
N CYS A 145 11.27 -11.84 -8.18
CA CYS A 145 10.69 -10.61 -8.69
C CYS A 145 11.78 -9.54 -8.94
N ALA A 146 12.74 -9.38 -8.02
CA ALA A 146 13.84 -8.44 -8.20
C ALA A 146 14.77 -8.84 -9.35
N ALA A 147 15.07 -10.13 -9.50
CA ALA A 147 15.86 -10.62 -10.62
C ALA A 147 15.15 -10.40 -11.97
N TRP A 148 13.84 -10.60 -12.02
CA TRP A 148 13.03 -10.32 -13.20
C TRP A 148 13.00 -8.82 -13.55
N LEU A 149 12.82 -7.92 -12.56
CA LEU A 149 12.80 -6.46 -12.75
C LEU A 149 14.12 -5.86 -13.29
N ARG A 150 15.23 -6.57 -13.14
CA ARG A 150 16.57 -6.11 -13.59
C ARG A 150 16.92 -6.57 -15.01
N LYS A 151 16.10 -7.43 -15.62
CA LYS A 151 16.28 -7.87 -17.01
C LYS A 151 15.78 -6.80 -17.96
#